data_AF-A0A8J5TU77-F1
#
_entry.id   AF-A0A8J5TU77-F1
#
_cell.length_a   1.000
_cell.length_b   1.000
_cell.length_c   1.000
_cell.angle_alpha   90.00
_cell.angle_beta   90.00
_cell.angle_gamma   90.00
#
_symmetry.space_group_name_H-M   'P 1'
#
loop_
_entity.id
_entity.type
_entity.pdbx_description
1 polymer ?
#
loop_
_entity_poly.entity_id
_entity_poly.type
_entity_poly.pdbx_seq_one_letter_code
_entity_poly.pdbx_strand_id
1 'polypeptide(L)'
;MSHNIDLEDEEAVAAEVDRRFALVFHNWRPGDLIPTPQEPIYKFSDSALQVGHFKEDVPGDAPSANRKKNAKAYLMVKRDGDKTGFLWCDADGMPVDKKYIQMAEGLVVQRLKEDLVEMYNLQEKKLVEKYNEDAMVTTGRRAIARCEARGLAEAPDGEHDLNYDLEEVQREFVLCSETDPELN
;
A
#
# COMPACT_ATOMS: atom_id res chain seq x y z
N MET A 1 8.88 -7.93 4.43
CA MET A 1 9.31 -9.26 3.96
C MET A 1 8.23 -10.25 4.32
N SER A 2 7.35 -10.62 3.37
CA SER A 2 6.58 -11.86 3.49
C SER A 2 7.58 -13.01 3.51
N HIS A 3 7.91 -13.52 4.70
CA HIS A 3 8.74 -14.70 4.84
C HIS A 3 7.93 -15.88 4.27
N ASN A 4 8.33 -16.36 3.08
CA ASN A 4 7.91 -17.69 2.63
C ASN A 4 8.53 -18.69 3.61
N ILE A 5 7.76 -19.06 4.62
CA ILE A 5 8.14 -20.11 5.55
C ILE A 5 7.98 -21.43 4.80
N ASP A 6 9.04 -22.23 4.81
CA ASP A 6 8.93 -23.60 4.37
C ASP A 6 8.01 -24.33 5.35
N LEU A 7 6.83 -24.73 4.88
CA LEU A 7 5.82 -25.37 5.72
C LEU A 7 6.25 -26.78 6.16
N GLU A 8 7.33 -27.33 5.57
CA GLU A 8 7.95 -28.59 5.99
C GLU A 8 8.99 -28.40 7.12
N ASP A 9 9.36 -27.16 7.46
CA ASP A 9 10.24 -26.82 8.57
C ASP A 9 9.41 -26.50 9.84
N GLU A 10 9.18 -27.54 10.64
CA GLU A 10 8.40 -27.44 11.88
C GLU A 10 8.97 -26.41 12.88
N GLU A 11 10.29 -26.21 12.92
CA GLU A 11 10.94 -25.25 13.81
C GLU A 11 10.68 -23.82 13.35
N ALA A 12 10.77 -23.56 12.05
CA ALA A 12 10.46 -22.25 11.47
C ALA A 12 8.98 -21.88 11.63
N VAL A 13 8.08 -22.85 11.47
CA VAL A 13 6.63 -22.66 11.69
C VAL A 13 6.34 -22.33 13.15
N ALA A 14 6.93 -23.07 14.10
CA ALA A 14 6.76 -22.81 15.53
C ALA A 14 7.26 -21.41 15.93
N ALA A 15 8.44 -21.01 15.44
CA ALA A 15 9.01 -19.70 15.72
C ALA A 15 8.13 -18.55 15.19
N GLU A 16 7.52 -18.68 14.01
CA GLU A 16 6.60 -17.67 13.49
C GLU A 16 5.30 -17.62 14.31
N VAL A 17 4.77 -18.77 14.73
CA VAL A 17 3.60 -18.82 15.61
C VAL A 17 3.87 -18.07 16.92
N ASP A 18 5.01 -18.35 17.55
CA ASP A 18 5.44 -17.65 18.78
C ASP A 18 5.61 -16.15 18.55
N ARG A 19 6.21 -15.74 17.43
CA ARG A 19 6.34 -14.32 17.04
C ARG A 19 4.97 -13.65 16.94
N ARG A 20 4.01 -14.27 16.25
CA ARG A 20 2.66 -13.73 16.08
C ARG A 20 1.92 -13.63 17.40
N PHE A 21 2.03 -14.65 18.26
CA PHE A 21 1.48 -14.61 19.60
C PHE A 21 2.07 -13.46 20.44
N ALA A 22 3.39 -13.28 20.39
CA ALA A 22 4.05 -12.17 21.08
C ALA A 22 3.54 -10.80 20.59
N LEU A 23 3.32 -10.63 19.28
CA LEU A 23 2.76 -9.39 18.72
C LEU A 23 1.32 -9.12 19.17
N VAL A 24 0.47 -10.15 19.24
CA VAL A 24 -0.91 -10.01 19.69
C VAL A 24 -0.98 -9.43 21.11
N PHE A 25 -0.16 -9.93 22.02
CA PHE A 25 -0.11 -9.46 23.41
C PHE A 25 0.81 -8.24 23.64
N HIS A 26 1.54 -7.79 22.63
CA HIS A 26 2.45 -6.65 22.78
C HIS A 26 1.68 -5.37 23.14
N ASN A 27 1.95 -4.84 24.34
CA ASN A 27 1.30 -3.65 24.92
C ASN A 27 -0.23 -3.68 24.89
N TRP A 28 -0.84 -4.86 24.99
CA TRP A 28 -2.28 -5.03 25.04
C TRP A 28 -2.66 -6.15 25.98
N ARG A 29 -3.76 -5.99 26.71
CA ARG A 29 -4.32 -6.99 27.60
C ARG A 29 -5.80 -7.21 27.28
N PRO A 30 -6.33 -8.40 27.59
CA PRO A 30 -7.78 -8.63 27.54
C PRO A 30 -8.52 -7.56 28.38
N GLY A 31 -9.55 -6.96 27.80
CA GLY A 31 -10.28 -5.80 28.34
C GLY A 31 -9.83 -4.43 27.81
N ASP A 32 -8.64 -4.32 27.22
CA ASP A 32 -8.19 -3.08 26.56
C ASP A 32 -8.91 -2.87 25.21
N LEU A 33 -9.10 -1.61 24.81
CA LEU A 33 -9.65 -1.27 23.49
C LEU A 33 -8.78 -1.91 22.38
N ILE A 34 -9.42 -2.61 21.46
CA ILE A 34 -8.74 -3.21 20.30
C ILE A 34 -8.64 -2.14 19.20
N PRO A 35 -7.43 -1.70 18.83
CA PRO A 35 -7.25 -0.74 17.75
C PRO A 35 -7.75 -1.30 16.41
N THR A 36 -8.29 -0.43 15.56
CA THR A 36 -8.62 -0.80 14.17
C THR A 36 -7.39 -0.54 13.29
N PRO A 37 -7.02 -1.47 12.39
CA PRO A 37 -5.95 -1.26 11.42
C PRO A 37 -6.19 0.02 10.63
N GLN A 38 -5.14 0.81 10.43
CA GLN A 38 -5.24 2.05 9.68
C GLN A 38 -4.99 1.77 8.20
N GLU A 39 -5.92 2.20 7.36
CA GLU A 39 -5.79 2.12 5.91
C GLU A 39 -4.44 2.70 5.43
N PRO A 40 -3.76 2.05 4.47
CA PRO A 40 -2.56 2.58 3.84
C PRO A 40 -2.77 4.01 3.32
N ILE A 41 -1.92 4.94 3.78
CA ILE A 41 -1.92 6.32 3.29
C ILE A 41 -0.80 6.47 2.25
N TYR A 42 -1.20 6.60 0.99
CA TYR A 42 -0.29 6.82 -0.13
C TYR A 42 0.03 8.30 -0.28
N LYS A 43 1.32 8.64 -0.33
CA LYS A 43 1.78 10.01 -0.57
C LYS A 43 2.19 10.18 -2.02
N PHE A 44 1.91 11.34 -2.58
CA PHE A 44 2.35 11.71 -3.93
C PHE A 44 3.86 11.54 -4.13
N SER A 45 4.68 11.89 -3.13
CA SER A 45 6.13 11.73 -3.18
C SER A 45 6.61 10.30 -3.34
N ASP A 46 5.79 9.32 -2.93
CA ASP A 46 6.17 7.91 -2.92
C ASP A 46 5.84 7.24 -4.26
N SER A 47 5.11 7.93 -5.15
CA SER A 47 4.71 7.41 -6.45
C SER A 47 4.91 8.39 -7.60
N ALA A 48 5.57 9.53 -7.40
CA ALA A 48 5.77 10.54 -8.43
C ALA A 48 7.21 11.07 -8.48
N LEU A 49 7.74 11.22 -9.70
CA LEU A 49 9.04 11.83 -9.98
C LEU A 49 8.83 13.14 -10.75
N GLN A 50 9.58 14.18 -10.38
CA GLN A 50 9.63 15.41 -11.16
C GLN A 50 10.42 15.16 -12.45
N VAL A 51 9.79 15.38 -13.60
CA VAL A 51 10.34 15.06 -14.93
C VAL A 51 10.72 16.31 -15.74
N GLY A 52 10.27 17.48 -15.29
CA GLY A 52 10.55 18.74 -15.98
C GLY A 52 9.60 19.85 -15.57
N HIS A 53 9.21 20.66 -16.55
CA HIS A 53 8.31 21.80 -16.38
C HIS A 53 7.36 21.96 -17.56
N PHE A 54 6.29 22.71 -17.40
CA PHE A 54 5.38 23.02 -18.50
C PHE A 54 5.95 24.09 -19.42
N LYS A 55 5.91 23.86 -20.74
CA LYS A 55 6.43 24.80 -21.75
C LYS A 55 5.49 26.00 -22.01
N GLU A 56 4.22 25.85 -21.63
CA GLU A 56 3.14 26.82 -21.77
C GLU A 56 2.10 26.61 -20.66
N ASP A 57 1.11 27.50 -20.57
CA ASP A 57 0.00 27.34 -19.64
C ASP A 57 -0.87 26.14 -20.05
N VAL A 58 -1.11 25.21 -19.12
CA VAL A 58 -1.91 24.02 -19.36
C VAL A 58 -3.40 24.38 -19.27
N PRO A 59 -4.22 24.05 -20.28
CA PRO A 59 -5.65 24.30 -20.22
C PRO A 59 -6.33 23.46 -19.11
N GLY A 60 -7.35 24.03 -18.47
CA GLY A 60 -8.13 23.35 -17.43
C GLY A 60 -9.25 24.22 -16.88
N ASP A 61 -10.24 23.58 -16.25
CA ASP A 61 -11.46 24.23 -15.74
C ASP A 61 -11.22 25.19 -14.57
N ALA A 62 -10.06 25.11 -13.91
CA ALA A 62 -9.68 26.01 -12.82
C ALA A 62 -8.25 26.53 -12.99
N PRO A 63 -8.00 27.83 -12.75
CA PRO A 63 -6.66 28.37 -12.75
C PRO A 63 -5.88 27.84 -11.53
N SER A 64 -5.05 26.81 -11.74
CA SER A 64 -4.05 26.36 -10.76
C SER A 64 -2.70 27.02 -11.06
N ALA A 65 -2.03 27.51 -10.03
CA ALA A 65 -0.64 27.97 -10.14
C ALA A 65 0.30 26.84 -10.62
N ASN A 66 -0.06 25.59 -10.33
CA ASN A 66 0.67 24.41 -10.75
C ASN A 66 0.50 24.06 -12.23
N ARG A 67 -0.39 24.76 -12.95
CA ARG A 67 -0.63 24.58 -14.40
C ARG A 67 -0.10 25.73 -15.25
N LYS A 68 0.68 26.64 -14.66
CA LYS A 68 1.31 27.75 -15.39
C LYS A 68 2.57 27.31 -16.12
N LYS A 69 2.93 28.05 -17.16
CA LYS A 69 4.23 27.93 -17.81
C LYS A 69 5.36 27.95 -16.76
N ASN A 70 6.32 27.05 -16.93
CA ASN A 70 7.45 26.79 -16.03
C ASN A 70 7.09 26.12 -14.68
N ALA A 71 5.81 25.86 -14.38
CA ALA A 71 5.47 25.04 -13.22
C ALA A 71 5.95 23.60 -13.43
N LYS A 72 6.18 22.90 -12.31
CA LYS A 72 6.77 21.56 -12.30
C LYS A 72 5.80 20.53 -12.89
N ALA A 73 6.35 19.65 -13.71
CA ALA A 73 5.65 18.50 -14.27
C ALA A 73 6.19 17.21 -13.68
N TYR A 74 5.31 16.22 -13.54
CA TYR A 74 5.60 14.96 -12.88
C TYR A 74 5.15 13.77 -13.74
N LEU A 75 5.81 12.64 -13.53
CA LEU A 75 5.34 11.33 -13.95
C LEU A 75 5.05 10.55 -12.66
N MET A 76 3.87 9.95 -12.56
CA MET A 76 3.48 9.20 -11.38
C MET A 76 2.94 7.81 -11.72
N VAL A 77 3.10 6.86 -10.81
CA VAL A 77 2.30 5.63 -10.79
C VAL A 77 0.96 5.97 -10.17
N LYS A 78 -0.10 5.78 -10.94
CA LYS A 78 -1.49 5.92 -10.49
C LYS A 78 -2.10 4.54 -10.33
N ARG A 79 -2.68 4.31 -9.16
CA ARG A 79 -3.50 3.14 -8.87
C ARG A 79 -4.98 3.47 -9.09
N ASP A 80 -5.68 2.55 -9.73
CA ASP A 80 -7.14 2.55 -9.88
C ASP A 80 -7.65 1.15 -9.55
N GLY A 81 -8.11 0.96 -8.31
CA GLY A 81 -8.47 -0.36 -7.77
C GLY A 81 -7.28 -1.32 -7.72
N ASP A 82 -7.36 -2.38 -8.52
CA ASP A 82 -6.37 -3.45 -8.70
C ASP A 82 -5.40 -3.19 -9.86
N LYS A 83 -5.52 -2.05 -10.54
CA LYS A 83 -4.69 -1.70 -11.71
C LYS A 83 -3.77 -0.53 -11.43
N THR A 84 -2.65 -0.53 -12.13
CA THR A 84 -1.65 0.53 -12.13
C THR A 84 -1.42 1.05 -13.53
N GLY A 85 -0.95 2.30 -13.62
CA GLY A 85 -0.55 2.93 -14.86
C GLY A 85 0.28 4.17 -14.62
N PHE A 86 0.99 4.61 -15.65
CA PHE A 86 1.79 5.82 -15.61
C PHE A 86 0.94 7.03 -16.01
N LEU A 87 0.95 8.06 -15.18
CA LEU A 87 0.21 9.29 -15.41
C LEU A 87 1.17 10.48 -15.45
N TRP A 88 1.13 11.24 -16.54
CA TRP A 88 1.74 12.57 -16.59
C TRP A 88 0.83 13.55 -15.87
N CYS A 89 1.36 14.29 -14.88
CA CYS A 89 0.53 15.15 -14.03
C CYS A 89 1.24 16.44 -13.60
N ASP A 90 0.45 17.36 -13.05
CA ASP A 90 0.95 18.52 -12.31
C ASP A 90 1.28 18.16 -10.85
N ALA A 91 1.68 19.17 -10.05
CA ALA A 91 2.00 18.99 -8.64
C ALA A 91 0.79 18.65 -7.75
N ASP A 92 -0.43 18.81 -8.26
CA ASP A 92 -1.67 18.44 -7.56
C ASP A 92 -2.08 16.97 -7.88
N GLY A 93 -1.28 16.26 -8.69
CA GLY A 93 -1.60 14.90 -9.15
C GLY A 93 -2.67 14.87 -10.25
N MET A 94 -3.00 16.03 -10.84
CA MET A 94 -4.05 16.12 -11.84
C MET A 94 -3.48 15.83 -13.24
N PRO A 95 -4.16 15.03 -14.08
CA PRO A 95 -3.68 14.63 -15.40
C PRO A 95 -3.30 15.82 -16.30
N VAL A 96 -2.19 15.68 -17.03
CA VAL A 96 -1.73 16.62 -18.05
C VAL A 96 -1.15 15.86 -19.25
N ASP A 97 -1.50 16.27 -20.48
CA ASP A 97 -0.94 15.70 -21.70
C ASP A 97 0.57 16.00 -21.79
N LYS A 98 1.35 14.94 -22.06
CA LYS A 98 2.81 14.99 -22.19
C LYS A 98 3.30 16.05 -23.16
N LYS A 99 2.51 16.42 -24.18
CA LYS A 99 2.88 17.47 -25.15
C LYS A 99 3.15 18.81 -24.49
N TYR A 100 2.56 19.10 -23.33
CA TYR A 100 2.77 20.35 -22.60
C TYR A 100 4.05 20.34 -21.75
N ILE A 101 4.70 19.19 -21.61
CA ILE A 101 5.83 18.99 -20.72
C ILE A 101 7.13 19.12 -21.51
N GLN A 102 7.99 20.03 -21.06
CA GLN A 102 9.40 20.04 -21.42
C GLN A 102 10.16 19.20 -20.41
N MET A 103 10.60 18.00 -20.82
CA MET A 103 11.43 17.14 -19.99
C MET A 103 12.81 17.77 -19.75
N ALA A 104 13.36 17.55 -18.55
CA ALA A 104 14.73 17.94 -18.24
C ALA A 104 15.74 17.15 -19.09
N GLU A 105 16.86 17.78 -19.41
CA GLU A 105 17.91 17.19 -20.23
C GLU A 105 18.50 15.93 -19.57
N GLY A 106 18.77 14.90 -20.37
CA GLY A 106 19.34 13.63 -19.90
C GLY A 106 18.34 12.64 -19.31
N LEU A 107 17.07 13.01 -19.15
CA LEU A 107 16.03 12.09 -18.69
C LEU A 107 15.51 11.21 -19.82
N VAL A 108 15.42 9.90 -19.56
CA VAL A 108 14.88 8.90 -20.48
C VAL A 108 13.63 8.29 -19.85
N VAL A 109 12.50 8.35 -20.57
CA VAL A 109 11.19 7.91 -20.05
C VAL A 109 11.23 6.47 -19.54
N GLN A 110 11.91 5.57 -20.25
CA GLN A 110 12.03 4.17 -19.85
C GLN A 110 12.69 4.03 -18.46
N ARG A 111 13.82 4.71 -18.23
CA ARG A 111 14.50 4.72 -16.93
C ARG A 111 13.65 5.36 -15.83
N LEU A 112 12.92 6.42 -16.15
CA LEU A 112 11.99 7.04 -15.20
C LEU A 112 10.88 6.07 -14.78
N LYS A 113 10.40 5.21 -15.69
CA LYS A 113 9.42 4.17 -15.37
C LYS A 113 10.03 3.07 -14.49
N GLU A 114 11.24 2.61 -14.82
CA GLU A 114 12.00 1.66 -13.99
C GLU A 114 12.15 2.18 -12.55
N ASP A 115 12.65 3.42 -12.39
CA ASP A 115 12.83 4.06 -11.09
C ASP A 115 11.51 4.22 -10.32
N LEU A 116 10.44 4.63 -11.02
CA LEU A 116 9.10 4.78 -10.43
C LEU A 116 8.52 3.46 -9.96
N VAL A 117 8.69 2.40 -10.74
CA VAL A 117 8.23 1.04 -10.43
C VAL A 117 8.91 0.54 -9.16
N GLU A 118 10.23 0.70 -9.06
CA GLU A 118 10.98 0.30 -7.87
C GLU A 118 10.50 1.07 -6.63
N MET A 119 10.42 2.40 -6.73
CA MET A 119 9.99 3.27 -5.63
C MET A 119 8.56 2.96 -5.16
N TYR A 120 7.62 2.85 -6.10
CA TYR A 120 6.22 2.55 -5.80
C TYR A 120 6.07 1.14 -5.21
N ASN A 121 6.65 0.12 -5.83
CA ASN A 121 6.50 -1.27 -5.38
C ASN A 121 7.12 -1.51 -4.00
N LEU A 122 8.25 -0.85 -3.69
CA LEU A 122 8.85 -0.92 -2.37
C LEU A 122 7.90 -0.34 -1.31
N GLN A 123 7.28 0.80 -1.61
CA GLN A 123 6.34 1.45 -0.69
C GLN A 123 5.04 0.66 -0.56
N GLU A 124 4.48 0.14 -1.64
CA GLU A 124 3.27 -0.70 -1.63
C GLU A 124 3.47 -1.92 -0.71
N LYS A 125 4.58 -2.64 -0.89
CA LYS A 125 4.92 -3.78 -0.03
C LYS A 125 4.98 -3.39 1.43
N LYS A 126 5.70 -2.31 1.75
CA LYS A 126 5.86 -1.84 3.13
C LYS A 126 4.51 -1.46 3.77
N LEU A 127 3.64 -0.77 3.04
CA LEU A 127 2.35 -0.32 3.55
C LEU A 127 1.38 -1.50 3.73
N VAL A 128 1.28 -2.38 2.73
CA VAL A 128 0.38 -3.54 2.76
C VAL A 128 0.83 -4.57 3.80
N GLU A 129 2.14 -4.86 3.90
CA GLU A 129 2.66 -5.76 4.93
C GLU A 129 2.36 -5.25 6.33
N LYS A 130 2.53 -3.94 6.57
CA LYS A 130 2.20 -3.33 7.85
C LYS A 130 0.70 -3.43 8.15
N TYR A 131 -0.14 -3.09 7.19
CA TYR A 131 -1.60 -3.19 7.34
C TYR A 131 -2.03 -4.64 7.66
N ASN A 132 -1.47 -5.62 6.94
CA ASN A 132 -1.78 -7.03 7.15
C ASN A 132 -1.30 -7.53 8.53
N GLU A 133 -0.15 -7.07 9.02
CA GLU A 133 0.32 -7.38 10.38
C GLU A 133 -0.61 -6.77 11.44
N ASP A 134 -0.98 -5.50 11.29
CA ASP A 134 -1.91 -4.80 12.20
C ASP A 134 -3.31 -5.46 12.19
N ALA A 135 -3.77 -5.91 11.02
CA ALA A 135 -5.02 -6.66 10.86
C ALA A 135 -4.98 -8.01 11.56
N MET A 136 -3.90 -8.78 11.37
CA MET A 136 -3.69 -10.06 12.05
C MET A 136 -3.69 -9.89 13.56
N VAL A 137 -2.98 -8.89 14.09
CA VAL A 137 -2.96 -8.57 15.52
C VAL A 137 -4.36 -8.22 16.02
N THR A 138 -5.11 -7.40 15.27
CA THR A 138 -6.47 -7.01 15.61
C THR A 138 -7.40 -8.22 15.68
N THR A 139 -7.35 -9.12 14.69
CA THR A 139 -8.19 -10.33 14.64
C THR A 139 -7.82 -11.29 15.78
N GLY A 140 -6.53 -11.46 16.07
CA GLY A 140 -6.07 -12.25 17.22
C GLY A 140 -6.58 -11.70 18.56
N ARG A 141 -6.53 -10.38 18.75
CA ARG A 141 -7.09 -9.72 19.96
C ARG A 141 -8.60 -9.90 20.06
N ARG A 142 -9.34 -9.78 18.95
CA ARG A 142 -10.80 -10.02 18.91
C ARG A 142 -11.14 -11.46 19.27
N ALA A 143 -10.38 -12.42 18.76
CA ALA A 143 -10.52 -13.83 19.12
C ALA A 143 -10.36 -14.05 20.63
N ILE A 144 -9.30 -13.50 21.23
CA ILE A 144 -9.05 -13.61 22.67
C ILE A 144 -10.18 -12.96 23.49
N ALA A 145 -10.61 -11.76 23.11
CA ALA A 145 -11.72 -11.07 23.79
C ALA A 145 -13.05 -11.85 23.68
N ARG A 146 -13.33 -12.50 22.54
CA ARG A 146 -14.48 -13.41 22.39
C ARG A 146 -14.39 -14.59 23.35
N CYS A 147 -13.23 -15.23 23.46
CA CYS A 147 -13.00 -16.34 24.38
C CYS A 147 -13.17 -15.93 25.85
N GLU A 148 -12.65 -14.76 26.25
CA GLU A 148 -12.82 -14.23 27.60
C GLU A 148 -14.30 -13.98 27.93
N ALA A 149 -15.05 -13.37 27.01
CA ALA A 149 -16.46 -13.06 27.19
C ALA A 149 -17.37 -14.31 27.28
N ARG A 150 -17.05 -15.39 26.57
CA ARG A 150 -17.81 -16.66 26.64
C ARG A 150 -17.50 -17.48 27.91
N GLY A 151 -16.34 -17.25 28.53
CA GLY A 151 -15.85 -18.06 29.65
C GLY A 151 -15.42 -19.47 29.22
N LEU A 152 -14.75 -20.21 30.12
CA LEU A 152 -14.20 -21.57 29.91
C LEU A 152 -15.25 -22.68 29.60
N ALA A 153 -16.53 -22.34 29.43
CA ALA A 153 -17.63 -23.31 29.45
C ALA A 153 -17.87 -24.03 28.12
N GLU A 154 -17.50 -23.44 26.98
CA GLU A 154 -17.72 -24.07 25.67
C GLU A 154 -16.49 -23.87 24.79
N ALA A 155 -15.84 -24.99 24.43
CA ALA A 155 -14.82 -24.99 23.40
C ALA A 155 -15.45 -24.46 22.09
N PRO A 156 -14.79 -23.56 21.36
CA PRO A 156 -15.33 -23.03 20.11
C PRO A 156 -15.67 -24.20 19.18
N ASP A 157 -16.90 -24.23 18.71
CA ASP A 157 -17.44 -25.18 17.76
C ASP A 157 -16.82 -24.93 16.38
N GLY A 158 -15.62 -25.47 16.21
CA GLY A 158 -14.99 -25.65 14.91
C GLY A 158 -14.32 -24.41 14.35
N GLU A 159 -13.39 -24.70 13.44
CA GLU A 159 -12.47 -23.85 12.68
C GLU A 159 -13.09 -22.64 11.95
N HIS A 160 -14.39 -22.37 12.10
CA HIS A 160 -15.16 -21.41 11.32
C HIS A 160 -15.10 -19.96 11.83
N ASP A 161 -14.92 -19.70 13.12
CA ASP A 161 -15.04 -18.32 13.69
C ASP A 161 -13.70 -17.52 13.65
N LEU A 162 -12.56 -18.18 13.37
CA LEU A 162 -11.23 -17.54 13.35
C LEU A 162 -10.65 -17.34 11.95
N ASN A 163 -10.91 -18.26 11.00
CA ASN A 163 -10.38 -18.18 9.65
C ASN A 163 -11.16 -17.20 8.75
N TYR A 164 -12.48 -17.06 8.94
CA TYR A 164 -13.31 -16.14 8.15
C TYR A 164 -12.88 -14.67 8.30
N ASP A 165 -12.45 -14.27 9.50
CA ASP A 165 -12.05 -12.87 9.79
C ASP A 165 -10.61 -12.54 9.32
N LEU A 166 -9.77 -13.51 8.97
CA LEU A 166 -8.37 -13.25 8.57
C LEU A 166 -8.21 -13.11 7.07
N GLU A 167 -8.83 -14.00 6.27
CA GLU A 167 -8.74 -13.97 4.82
C GLU A 167 -9.47 -12.76 4.20
N GLU A 168 -10.58 -12.32 4.80
CA GLU A 168 -11.31 -11.14 4.31
C GLU A 168 -10.61 -9.80 4.59
N VAL A 169 -9.66 -9.78 5.54
CA VAL A 169 -9.02 -8.53 5.99
C VAL A 169 -7.62 -8.35 5.38
N GLN A 170 -6.94 -9.43 4.97
CA GLN A 170 -5.64 -9.30 4.32
C GLN A 170 -5.75 -8.71 2.93
N ARG A 171 -4.81 -7.81 2.61
CA ARG A 171 -4.72 -7.19 1.30
C ARG A 171 -3.60 -7.79 0.48
N GLU A 172 -3.89 -7.93 -0.81
CA GLU A 172 -2.89 -8.25 -1.82
C GLU A 172 -2.09 -7.00 -2.20
N PHE A 173 -0.86 -7.23 -2.67
CA PHE A 173 -0.04 -6.17 -3.24
C PHE A 173 -0.57 -5.77 -4.61
N VAL A 174 -0.77 -4.48 -4.85
CA VAL A 174 -1.06 -3.96 -6.18
C VAL A 174 0.22 -3.35 -6.75
N LEU A 175 1.00 -4.20 -7.40
CA LEU A 175 2.32 -3.86 -7.94
C LEU A 175 2.21 -3.27 -9.35
N CYS A 176 3.11 -2.33 -9.65
CA CYS A 176 3.28 -1.74 -10.96
C CYS A 176 4.38 -2.47 -11.74
N SER A 177 4.25 -2.47 -13.07
CA SER A 177 5.27 -2.96 -14.01
C SER A 177 5.67 -1.84 -14.99
N GLU A 178 6.90 -1.89 -15.50
CA GLU A 178 7.39 -0.96 -16.54
C GLU A 178 6.54 -1.01 -17.83
N THR A 179 5.86 -2.15 -18.05
CA THR A 179 4.97 -2.39 -19.18
C THR A 179 3.56 -1.83 -18.98
N ASP A 180 3.26 -1.29 -17.80
CA ASP A 180 1.94 -0.72 -17.52
C ASP A 180 1.66 0.47 -18.46
N PRO A 181 0.37 0.68 -18.82
CA PRO A 181 0.00 1.67 -19.81
C PRO A 181 0.25 3.10 -19.30
N GLU A 182 0.48 4.01 -20.24
CA GLU A 182 0.28 5.45 -19.98
C GLU A 182 -1.22 5.75 -20.02
N LEU A 183 -1.70 6.48 -19.02
CA LEU A 183 -3.14 6.71 -18.83
C LEU A 183 -3.66 7.95 -19.58
N ASN A 184 -2.77 8.75 -20.19
CA ASN A 184 -3.10 10.00 -20.87
C ASN A 184 -2.19 10.33 -22.06
#